data_AF-A0A1U7JKK7-F1
#
_entry.id   AF-A0A1U7JKK7-F1
#
_cell.length_a   1.000
_cell.length_b   1.000
_cell.length_c   1.000
_cell.angle_alpha   90.00
_cell.angle_beta   90.00
_cell.angle_gamma   90.00
#
_symmetry.space_group_name_H-M   'P 1'
#
loop_
_entity.id
_entity.type
_entity.pdbx_description
1 polymer ?
#
loop_
_entity_poly.entity_id
_entity_poly.type
_entity_poly.pdbx_seq_one_letter_code
_entity_poly.pdbx_strand_id
1 'polypeptide(L)'
;MAQSLKRRVYNVLEKKSVTNPVARHLNKLIVALILVNVGLAVMETEPWFGRSWPVLLMTLDMSAGLIFAIEYGCRVWVADLHPPYRRMSPIRARLHYMMQPLSIIDLLAVLPFLIALVFGYASWKAFIILRLLRFMKIVRYSPAMRSLVSAVVTERKAIMASLVIILGTILVAATTMYVVEHEAQPEKLGTIPDAMWWAFATLTTVGYGDVVPITALGKVVAAVVMLTGYCLFALPVGIVGTAFVREINSRDFVVSWSMVAEVPMFEDLSAIEIKEVSHLLKSQSAIEGEEIVRRGERADALYLIAAGSVVAITPEGQTRLEEGQYFGEMMPHGDGERTASVYANEASQLLVLRLEDLRDLMRRTPELATKIAKRAFEGSAAAADLGPDE
;
A
#
# COMPACT_ATOMS: atom_id res chain seq x y z
N MET A 1 0.82 -3.49 -35.92
CA MET A 1 1.67 -2.40 -35.37
C MET A 1 0.99 -1.64 -34.22
N ALA A 2 -0.25 -1.17 -34.34
CA ALA A 2 -0.93 -0.43 -33.26
C ALA A 2 -1.14 -1.25 -31.96
N GLN A 3 -1.48 -2.54 -32.06
CA GLN A 3 -1.65 -3.41 -30.88
C GLN A 3 -0.33 -3.68 -30.12
N SER A 4 0.83 -3.69 -30.80
CA SER A 4 2.12 -3.86 -30.14
C SER A 4 2.56 -2.58 -29.42
N LEU A 5 2.30 -1.40 -30.01
CA LEU A 5 2.53 -0.11 -29.35
C LEU A 5 1.64 0.04 -28.10
N LYS A 6 0.35 -0.28 -28.20
CA LYS A 6 -0.59 -0.19 -27.08
C LYS A 6 -0.18 -1.08 -25.89
N ARG A 7 0.28 -2.31 -26.17
CA ARG A 7 0.82 -3.21 -25.13
C ARG A 7 2.11 -2.68 -24.51
N ARG A 8 3.00 -2.06 -25.29
CA ARG A 8 4.21 -1.41 -24.77
C ARG A 8 3.86 -0.26 -23.83
N VAL A 9 2.92 0.61 -24.22
CA VAL A 9 2.45 1.73 -23.38
C VAL A 9 1.80 1.20 -22.09
N TYR A 10 0.96 0.17 -22.18
CA TYR A 10 0.39 -0.50 -21.01
C TYR A 10 1.48 -1.06 -20.08
N ASN A 11 2.52 -1.70 -20.62
CA ASN A 11 3.61 -2.24 -19.82
C ASN A 11 4.46 -1.16 -19.13
N VAL A 12 4.56 0.04 -19.71
CA VAL A 12 5.30 1.16 -19.11
C VAL A 12 4.47 1.90 -18.06
N LEU A 13 3.16 2.10 -18.31
CA LEU A 13 2.29 2.89 -17.45
C LEU A 13 1.64 2.10 -16.29
N GLU A 14 1.29 0.83 -16.52
CA GLU A 14 0.46 0.04 -15.60
C GLU A 14 1.15 -1.21 -15.04
N LYS A 15 2.02 -1.89 -15.82
CA LYS A 15 2.67 -3.13 -15.36
C LYS A 15 3.81 -2.79 -14.38
N LYS A 16 3.72 -3.31 -13.16
CA LYS A 16 4.57 -3.01 -11.99
C LYS A 16 6.06 -2.92 -12.36
N SER A 17 6.65 -1.80 -11.98
CA SER A 17 7.99 -1.29 -12.32
C SER A 17 9.18 -2.02 -11.68
N VAL A 18 9.04 -3.28 -11.27
CA VAL A 18 10.14 -3.95 -10.57
C VAL A 18 11.30 -4.17 -11.56
N THR A 19 11.00 -4.61 -12.78
CA THR A 19 12.02 -4.98 -13.79
C THR A 19 12.18 -4.00 -14.95
N ASN A 20 11.26 -3.04 -15.18
CA ASN A 20 11.34 -2.12 -16.32
C ASN A 20 11.98 -0.76 -15.94
N PRO A 21 13.21 -0.45 -16.40
CA PRO A 21 13.88 0.80 -16.06
C PRO A 21 13.17 2.03 -16.65
N VAL A 22 12.54 1.93 -17.82
CA VAL A 22 11.84 3.05 -18.46
C VAL A 22 10.62 3.48 -17.63
N ALA A 23 9.84 2.52 -17.13
CA ALA A 23 8.70 2.79 -16.26
C ALA A 23 9.13 3.48 -14.96
N ARG A 24 10.28 3.07 -14.39
CA ARG A 24 10.84 3.66 -13.17
C ARG A 24 11.26 5.12 -13.37
N HIS A 25 11.96 5.42 -14.46
CA HIS A 25 12.36 6.79 -14.79
C HIS A 25 11.16 7.69 -15.08
N LEU A 26 10.19 7.20 -15.84
CA LEU A 26 8.96 7.95 -16.12
C LEU A 26 8.20 8.29 -14.83
N ASN A 27 8.04 7.33 -13.92
CA ASN A 27 7.38 7.57 -12.63
C ASN A 27 8.13 8.61 -11.79
N LYS A 28 9.47 8.53 -11.72
CA LYS A 28 10.29 9.54 -11.01
C LYS A 28 10.14 10.93 -11.63
N LEU A 29 10.14 11.03 -12.96
CA LEU A 29 9.96 12.28 -13.68
C LEU A 29 8.57 12.89 -13.44
N ILE A 30 7.52 12.08 -13.45
CA ILE A 30 6.16 12.54 -13.14
C ILE A 30 6.08 13.04 -11.69
N VAL A 31 6.67 12.32 -10.73
CA VAL A 31 6.71 12.76 -9.33
C VAL A 31 7.47 14.07 -9.18
N ALA A 32 8.64 14.21 -9.81
CA ALA A 32 9.40 15.46 -9.80
C ALA A 32 8.58 16.61 -10.42
N LEU A 33 7.89 16.35 -11.54
CA LEU A 33 7.01 17.33 -12.17
C LEU A 33 5.88 17.76 -11.23
N ILE A 34 5.23 16.82 -10.52
CA ILE A 34 4.19 17.13 -9.52
C ILE A 34 4.76 18.04 -8.42
N LEU A 35 5.90 17.67 -7.82
CA LEU A 35 6.50 18.43 -6.72
C LEU A 35 6.89 19.84 -7.14
N VAL A 36 7.54 19.99 -8.29
CA VAL A 36 7.91 21.29 -8.84
C VAL A 36 6.68 22.13 -9.13
N ASN A 37 5.64 21.55 -9.76
CA ASN A 37 4.43 22.31 -10.09
C ASN A 37 3.63 22.74 -8.86
N VAL A 38 3.50 21.86 -7.86
CA VAL A 38 2.86 22.20 -6.59
C VAL A 38 3.65 23.30 -5.89
N GLY A 39 4.98 23.20 -5.85
CA GLY A 39 5.86 24.25 -5.31
C GLY A 39 5.68 25.59 -6.02
N LEU A 40 5.65 25.60 -7.36
CA LEU A 40 5.40 26.81 -8.14
C LEU A 40 4.01 27.39 -7.89
N ALA A 41 2.98 26.55 -7.75
CA ALA A 41 1.63 26.99 -7.43
C ALA A 41 1.54 27.63 -6.04
N VAL A 42 2.29 27.11 -5.06
CA VAL A 42 2.42 27.73 -3.73
C VAL A 42 3.16 29.06 -3.85
N MET A 43 4.32 29.09 -4.52
CA MET A 43 5.10 30.33 -4.68
C MET A 43 4.34 31.41 -5.44
N GLU A 44 3.46 31.06 -6.38
CA GLU A 44 2.62 32.03 -7.10
C GLU A 44 1.64 32.78 -6.16
N THR A 45 1.30 32.21 -5.00
CA THR A 45 0.45 32.91 -4.01
C THR A 45 1.13 34.15 -3.43
N GLU A 46 2.46 34.21 -3.46
CA GLU A 46 3.22 35.37 -3.03
C GLU A 46 3.15 36.50 -4.07
N PRO A 47 2.65 37.70 -3.70
CA PRO A 47 2.39 38.78 -4.64
C PRO A 47 3.62 39.24 -5.43
N TRP A 48 4.81 39.22 -4.81
CA TRP A 48 6.05 39.62 -5.47
C TRP A 48 6.48 38.61 -6.54
N PHE A 49 6.33 37.32 -6.25
CA PHE A 49 6.76 36.24 -7.14
C PHE A 49 5.82 36.10 -8.33
N GLY A 50 4.50 36.08 -8.08
CA GLY A 50 3.49 35.96 -9.13
C GLY A 50 3.46 37.15 -10.10
N ARG A 51 3.85 38.36 -9.66
CA ARG A 51 3.96 39.54 -10.53
C ARG A 51 5.25 39.60 -11.33
N SER A 52 6.34 39.02 -10.81
CA SER A 52 7.66 39.10 -11.44
C SER A 52 7.80 38.15 -12.63
N TRP A 53 7.13 37.00 -12.61
CA TRP A 53 7.31 35.94 -13.61
C TRP A 53 6.00 35.37 -14.20
N PRO A 54 4.99 36.19 -14.56
CA PRO A 54 3.66 35.70 -14.91
C PRO A 54 3.65 34.79 -16.15
N VAL A 55 4.43 35.12 -17.19
CA VAL A 55 4.50 34.32 -18.42
C VAL A 55 5.18 32.98 -18.16
N LEU A 56 6.29 32.97 -17.42
CA LEU A 56 7.02 31.73 -17.09
C LEU A 56 6.14 30.77 -16.29
N LEU A 57 5.44 31.28 -15.26
CA LEU A 57 4.53 30.48 -14.44
C LEU A 57 3.37 29.91 -15.25
N MET A 58 2.78 30.72 -16.14
CA MET A 58 1.76 30.26 -17.08
C MET A 58 2.28 29.13 -17.98
N THR A 59 3.44 29.31 -18.61
CA THR A 59 4.03 28.31 -19.51
C THR A 59 4.35 27.00 -18.77
N LEU A 60 4.92 27.07 -17.58
CA LEU A 60 5.25 25.89 -16.77
C LEU A 60 3.99 25.15 -16.27
N ASP A 61 2.95 25.88 -15.90
CA ASP A 61 1.67 25.30 -15.46
C ASP A 61 0.93 24.63 -16.64
N MET A 62 0.86 25.32 -17.79
CA MET A 62 0.22 24.77 -18.99
C MET A 62 0.97 23.56 -19.56
N SER A 63 2.30 23.60 -19.58
CA SER A 63 3.12 22.45 -20.04
C SER A 63 2.97 21.24 -19.12
N ALA A 64 3.01 21.43 -17.80
CA ALA A 64 2.77 20.34 -16.86
C ALA A 64 1.35 19.79 -16.97
N GLY A 65 0.36 20.68 -17.09
CA GLY A 65 -1.04 20.33 -17.36
C GLY A 65 -1.20 19.48 -18.62
N LEU A 66 -0.54 19.86 -19.71
CA LEU A 66 -0.52 19.10 -20.96
C LEU A 66 0.14 17.73 -20.78
N ILE A 67 1.28 17.65 -20.08
CA ILE A 67 1.95 16.36 -19.80
C ILE A 67 1.02 15.44 -18.99
N PHE A 68 0.35 15.95 -17.95
CA PHE A 68 -0.62 15.16 -17.18
C PHE A 68 -1.83 14.75 -18.01
N ALA A 69 -2.31 15.62 -18.92
CA ALA A 69 -3.42 15.31 -19.81
C ALA A 69 -3.05 14.19 -20.79
N ILE A 70 -1.86 14.25 -21.37
CA ILE A 70 -1.31 13.19 -22.23
C ILE A 70 -1.19 11.88 -21.44
N GLU A 71 -0.61 11.93 -20.24
CA GLU A 71 -0.43 10.76 -19.39
C GLU A 71 -1.78 10.10 -19.01
N TYR A 72 -2.76 10.90 -18.60
CA TYR A 72 -4.11 10.43 -18.31
C TYR A 72 -4.80 9.86 -19.56
N GLY A 73 -4.68 10.55 -20.69
CA GLY A 73 -5.22 10.09 -21.97
C GLY A 73 -4.62 8.77 -22.41
N CYS A 74 -3.30 8.58 -22.25
CA CYS A 74 -2.62 7.31 -22.51
C CYS A 74 -3.14 6.19 -21.59
N ARG A 75 -3.34 6.45 -20.30
CA ARG A 75 -3.91 5.47 -19.35
C ARG A 75 -5.33 5.05 -19.73
N VAL A 76 -6.21 6.02 -20.02
CA VAL A 76 -7.57 5.74 -20.50
C VAL A 76 -7.49 4.96 -21.82
N TRP A 77 -6.60 5.32 -22.74
CA TRP A 77 -6.47 4.63 -24.02
C TRP A 77 -6.09 3.14 -23.88
N VAL A 78 -5.23 2.79 -22.91
CA VAL A 78 -4.82 1.41 -22.62
C VAL A 78 -5.73 0.68 -21.62
N ALA A 79 -6.77 1.33 -21.09
CA ALA A 79 -7.60 0.79 -20.02
C ALA A 79 -8.29 -0.54 -20.36
N ASP A 80 -8.62 -0.79 -21.62
CA ASP A 80 -9.21 -2.04 -22.11
C ASP A 80 -8.24 -3.25 -22.08
N LEU A 81 -6.94 -3.01 -21.86
CA LEU A 81 -5.95 -4.07 -21.66
C LEU A 81 -5.85 -4.54 -20.20
N HIS A 82 -6.45 -3.82 -19.25
CA HIS A 82 -6.44 -4.24 -17.84
C HIS A 82 -7.20 -5.58 -17.68
N PRO A 83 -6.65 -6.55 -16.91
CA PRO A 83 -7.26 -7.87 -16.74
C PRO A 83 -8.74 -7.84 -16.31
N PRO A 84 -9.18 -6.98 -15.36
CA PRO A 84 -10.59 -6.88 -14.96
C PRO A 84 -11.54 -6.40 -16.06
N TYR A 85 -11.05 -5.66 -17.06
CA TYR A 85 -11.86 -5.01 -18.09
C TYR A 85 -11.80 -5.68 -19.46
N ARG A 86 -10.98 -6.72 -19.59
CA ARG A 86 -10.71 -7.42 -20.86
C ARG A 86 -11.95 -8.07 -21.49
N ARG A 87 -12.99 -8.35 -20.68
CA ARG A 87 -14.27 -8.90 -21.14
C ARG A 87 -15.32 -7.84 -21.49
N MET A 88 -15.03 -6.56 -21.24
CA MET A 88 -15.95 -5.45 -21.53
C MET A 88 -15.68 -4.88 -22.93
N SER A 89 -16.66 -4.19 -23.50
CA SER A 89 -16.40 -3.40 -24.72
C SER A 89 -15.38 -2.28 -24.41
N PRO A 90 -14.53 -1.88 -25.37
CA PRO A 90 -13.48 -0.89 -25.11
C PRO A 90 -13.98 0.43 -24.53
N ILE A 91 -15.16 0.88 -24.96
CA ILE A 91 -15.77 2.13 -24.46
C ILE A 91 -16.20 1.97 -23.00
N ARG A 92 -16.82 0.83 -22.63
CA ARG A 92 -17.23 0.56 -21.25
C ARG A 92 -16.02 0.39 -20.33
N ALA A 93 -14.97 -0.28 -20.80
CA ALA A 93 -13.71 -0.42 -20.06
C ALA A 93 -13.11 0.95 -19.71
N ARG A 94 -13.08 1.87 -20.68
CA ARG A 94 -12.58 3.24 -20.50
C ARG A 94 -13.42 4.05 -19.51
N LEU A 95 -14.74 4.04 -19.67
CA LEU A 95 -15.64 4.75 -18.77
C LEU A 95 -15.52 4.24 -17.34
N HIS A 96 -15.46 2.92 -17.16
CA HIS A 96 -15.28 2.32 -15.85
C HIS A 96 -13.91 2.68 -15.25
N TYR A 97 -12.84 2.68 -16.06
CA TYR A 97 -11.51 3.12 -15.63
C TYR A 97 -11.51 4.57 -15.13
N MET A 98 -12.20 5.49 -15.82
CA MET A 98 -12.31 6.90 -15.42
C MET A 98 -13.03 7.08 -14.07
N MET A 99 -13.90 6.14 -13.70
CA MET A 99 -14.65 6.18 -12.42
C MET A 99 -13.88 5.54 -11.25
N GLN A 100 -12.67 5.01 -11.49
CA GLN A 100 -11.84 4.49 -10.41
C GLN A 100 -11.24 5.63 -9.57
N PRO A 101 -11.10 5.46 -8.23
CA PRO A 101 -10.62 6.53 -7.36
C PRO A 101 -9.27 7.15 -7.77
N LEU A 102 -8.29 6.33 -8.17
CA LEU A 102 -6.98 6.83 -8.61
C LEU A 102 -7.06 7.55 -9.96
N SER A 103 -7.96 7.14 -10.84
CA SER A 103 -8.19 7.80 -12.13
C SER A 103 -8.94 9.12 -11.97
N ILE A 104 -9.83 9.22 -10.99
CA ILE A 104 -10.48 10.48 -10.62
C ILE A 104 -9.43 11.48 -10.12
N ILE A 105 -8.46 11.04 -9.32
CA ILE A 105 -7.33 11.91 -8.90
C ILE A 105 -6.54 12.41 -10.11
N ASP A 106 -6.25 11.53 -11.07
CA ASP A 106 -5.55 11.93 -12.30
C ASP A 106 -6.39 12.93 -13.12
N LEU A 107 -7.70 12.73 -13.20
CA LEU A 107 -8.62 13.64 -13.87
C LEU A 107 -8.67 15.01 -13.17
N LEU A 108 -8.76 15.03 -11.85
CA LEU A 108 -8.73 16.26 -11.05
C LEU A 108 -7.40 17.00 -11.20
N ALA A 109 -6.29 16.29 -11.36
CA ALA A 109 -4.97 16.90 -11.62
C ALA A 109 -4.89 17.58 -13.01
N VAL A 110 -5.65 17.05 -13.99
CA VAL A 110 -5.77 17.59 -15.36
C VAL A 110 -6.85 18.66 -15.46
N LEU A 111 -7.85 18.64 -14.57
CA LEU A 111 -9.00 19.53 -14.61
C LEU A 111 -8.65 21.01 -14.65
N PRO A 112 -7.65 21.53 -13.88
CA PRO A 112 -7.16 22.87 -14.09
C PRO A 112 -6.88 23.07 -15.58
N PHE A 113 -5.93 22.33 -16.18
CA PHE A 113 -5.50 22.57 -17.56
C PHE A 113 -6.66 22.66 -18.57
N LEU A 114 -7.68 21.81 -18.43
CA LEU A 114 -8.89 21.86 -19.26
C LEU A 114 -9.69 23.15 -19.09
N ILE A 115 -9.86 23.62 -17.85
CA ILE A 115 -10.52 24.90 -17.55
C ILE A 115 -9.77 26.07 -18.19
N ALA A 116 -8.43 26.10 -18.14
CA ALA A 116 -7.63 27.16 -18.76
C ALA A 116 -7.81 27.20 -20.27
N LEU A 117 -7.93 26.04 -20.91
CA LEU A 117 -8.12 25.94 -22.35
C LEU A 117 -9.49 26.49 -22.79
N VAL A 118 -10.53 26.25 -21.99
CA VAL A 118 -11.92 26.65 -22.32
C VAL A 118 -12.23 28.09 -21.92
N PHE A 119 -11.81 28.51 -20.71
CA PHE A 119 -12.17 29.80 -20.11
C PHE A 119 -11.05 30.83 -20.12
N GLY A 120 -9.89 30.48 -20.67
CA GLY A 120 -8.69 31.30 -20.67
C GLY A 120 -7.94 31.33 -19.34
N TYR A 121 -6.65 31.65 -19.40
CA TYR A 121 -5.76 31.65 -18.23
C TYR A 121 -6.05 32.79 -17.22
N ALA A 122 -6.82 33.82 -17.59
CA ALA A 122 -7.15 34.92 -16.68
C ALA A 122 -8.18 34.51 -15.59
N SER A 123 -9.12 33.63 -15.94
CA SER A 123 -10.16 33.08 -15.05
C SER A 123 -9.60 32.03 -14.05
N TRP A 124 -8.30 31.74 -14.15
CA TRP A 124 -7.58 30.63 -13.53
C TRP A 124 -7.29 30.78 -12.04
N LYS A 125 -7.06 32.02 -11.57
CA LYS A 125 -6.55 32.27 -10.21
C LYS A 125 -7.51 31.77 -9.12
N ALA A 126 -8.81 31.73 -9.41
CA ALA A 126 -9.82 31.19 -8.50
C ALA A 126 -9.71 29.67 -8.27
N PHE A 127 -9.05 28.94 -9.18
CA PHE A 127 -8.94 27.48 -9.13
C PHE A 127 -7.59 26.98 -8.58
N ILE A 128 -6.89 27.81 -7.82
CA ILE A 128 -5.58 27.45 -7.25
C ILE A 128 -5.63 26.16 -6.41
N ILE A 129 -6.73 25.94 -5.67
CA ILE A 129 -6.95 24.73 -4.88
C ILE A 129 -6.92 23.48 -5.77
N LEU A 130 -7.52 23.53 -6.96
CA LEU A 130 -7.52 22.40 -7.90
C LEU A 130 -6.10 22.05 -8.39
N ARG A 131 -5.19 23.03 -8.45
CA ARG A 131 -3.78 22.77 -8.77
C ARG A 131 -3.05 22.08 -7.63
N LEU A 132 -3.36 22.43 -6.38
CA LEU A 132 -2.79 21.75 -5.21
C LEU A 132 -3.26 20.29 -5.10
N LEU A 133 -4.46 19.97 -5.62
CA LEU A 133 -4.93 18.58 -5.71
C LEU A 133 -4.00 17.68 -6.56
N ARG A 134 -3.15 18.23 -7.43
CA ARG A 134 -2.12 17.46 -8.15
C ARG A 134 -1.18 16.71 -7.20
N PHE A 135 -0.97 17.20 -5.97
CA PHE A 135 -0.21 16.49 -4.95
C PHE A 135 -0.82 15.11 -4.62
N MET A 136 -2.16 14.96 -4.67
CA MET A 136 -2.82 13.67 -4.46
C MET A 136 -2.41 12.62 -5.51
N LYS A 137 -1.93 13.04 -6.68
CA LYS A 137 -1.44 12.13 -7.73
C LYS A 137 -0.24 11.30 -7.25
N ILE A 138 0.50 11.75 -6.23
CA ILE A 138 1.58 11.00 -5.58
C ILE A 138 1.10 9.64 -5.04
N VAL A 139 -0.16 9.53 -4.61
CA VAL A 139 -0.75 8.26 -4.15
C VAL A 139 -0.58 7.16 -5.20
N ARG A 140 -0.71 7.48 -6.50
CA ARG A 140 -0.52 6.49 -7.58
C ARG A 140 0.91 5.99 -7.66
N TYR A 141 1.91 6.84 -7.39
CA TYR A 141 3.33 6.50 -7.57
C TYR A 141 3.99 5.98 -6.29
N SER A 142 3.41 6.21 -5.11
CA SER A 142 3.93 5.73 -3.83
C SER A 142 3.25 4.42 -3.39
N PRO A 143 3.97 3.28 -3.36
CA PRO A 143 3.45 2.03 -2.84
C PRO A 143 2.95 2.17 -1.40
N ALA A 144 3.69 2.88 -0.54
CA ALA A 144 3.33 3.12 0.85
C ALA A 144 1.99 3.85 0.96
N MET A 145 1.77 4.88 0.14
CA MET A 145 0.51 5.64 0.20
C MET A 145 -0.68 4.82 -0.27
N ARG A 146 -0.51 3.98 -1.29
CA ARG A 146 -1.56 3.03 -1.69
C ARG A 146 -1.89 2.04 -0.55
N SER A 147 -0.89 1.59 0.21
CA SER A 147 -1.11 0.73 1.38
C SER A 147 -1.88 1.46 2.47
N LEU A 148 -1.54 2.72 2.76
CA LEU A 148 -2.27 3.51 3.74
C LEU A 148 -3.74 3.70 3.34
N VAL A 149 -4.00 4.05 2.08
CA VAL A 149 -5.38 4.20 1.58
C VAL A 149 -6.12 2.85 1.64
N SER A 150 -5.48 1.75 1.25
CA SER A 150 -6.05 0.40 1.33
C SER A 150 -6.41 0.02 2.76
N ALA A 151 -5.52 0.29 3.72
CA ALA A 151 -5.72 0.04 5.13
C ALA A 151 -6.94 0.81 5.67
N VAL A 152 -7.05 2.11 5.36
CA VAL A 152 -8.18 2.96 5.76
C VAL A 152 -9.49 2.46 5.14
N VAL A 153 -9.50 2.11 3.85
CA VAL A 153 -10.70 1.63 3.16
C VAL A 153 -11.16 0.27 3.71
N THR A 154 -10.20 -0.57 4.10
CA THR A 154 -10.45 -1.88 4.70
C THR A 154 -11.07 -1.72 6.09
N GLU A 155 -10.49 -0.86 6.93
CA GLU A 155 -10.96 -0.61 8.29
C GLU A 155 -12.04 0.48 8.40
N ARG A 156 -12.65 0.89 7.27
CA ARG A 156 -13.60 2.00 7.22
C ARG A 156 -14.73 1.89 8.25
N LYS A 157 -15.20 0.67 8.55
CA LYS A 157 -16.26 0.44 9.54
C LYS A 157 -15.80 0.77 10.96
N ALA A 158 -14.59 0.31 11.33
CA ALA A 158 -14.01 0.58 12.63
C ALA A 158 -13.66 2.08 12.80
N ILE A 159 -13.10 2.69 11.76
CA ILE A 159 -12.82 4.14 11.73
C ILE A 159 -14.12 4.94 11.87
N MET A 160 -15.16 4.61 11.11
CA MET A 160 -16.48 5.27 11.22
C MET A 160 -17.10 5.10 12.61
N ALA A 161 -17.01 3.91 13.21
CA ALA A 161 -17.49 3.68 14.57
C ALA A 161 -16.74 4.55 15.59
N SER A 162 -15.41 4.63 15.49
CA SER A 162 -14.61 5.49 16.35
C SER A 162 -14.94 6.98 16.18
N LEU A 163 -15.18 7.43 14.93
CA LEU A 163 -15.56 8.81 14.64
C LEU A 163 -16.91 9.17 15.26
N VAL A 164 -17.90 8.26 15.19
CA VAL A 164 -19.22 8.47 15.82
C VAL A 164 -19.07 8.61 17.34
N ILE A 165 -18.24 7.77 17.98
CA ILE A 165 -17.97 7.86 19.43
C ILE A 165 -17.28 9.20 19.78
N ILE A 166 -16.30 9.62 18.98
CA ILE A 166 -15.60 10.90 19.16
C ILE A 166 -16.58 12.07 19.04
N LEU A 167 -17.39 12.12 17.97
CA LEU A 167 -18.37 13.18 17.76
C LEU A 167 -19.42 13.23 18.88
N GLY A 168 -19.88 12.07 19.35
CA GLY A 168 -20.77 11.98 20.51
C GLY A 168 -20.13 12.53 21.78
N THR A 169 -18.86 12.22 22.01
CA THR A 169 -18.10 12.74 23.17
C THR A 169 -17.91 14.25 23.09
N ILE A 170 -17.63 14.80 21.89
CA ILE A 170 -17.54 16.25 21.66
C ILE A 170 -18.86 16.91 22.03
N LEU A 171 -20.00 16.36 21.59
CA LEU A 171 -21.31 16.93 21.88
C LEU A 171 -21.61 16.93 23.39
N VAL A 172 -21.29 15.83 24.09
CA VAL A 172 -21.47 15.73 25.55
C VAL A 172 -20.55 16.71 26.28
N ALA A 173 -19.27 16.79 25.90
CA ALA A 173 -18.30 17.71 26.48
C ALA A 173 -18.70 19.18 26.26
N ALA A 174 -19.13 19.53 25.04
CA ALA A 174 -19.59 20.87 24.70
C ALA A 174 -20.84 21.26 25.50
N THR A 175 -21.83 20.36 25.58
CA THR A 175 -23.06 20.62 26.33
C THR A 175 -22.78 20.79 27.82
N THR A 176 -21.90 19.95 28.39
CA THR A 176 -21.49 20.07 29.80
C THR A 176 -20.76 21.38 30.04
N MET A 177 -19.86 21.77 29.13
CA MET A 177 -19.11 23.01 29.26
C MET A 177 -20.02 24.24 29.13
N TYR A 178 -20.96 24.23 28.18
CA TYR A 178 -22.00 25.25 28.07
C TYR A 178 -22.77 25.39 29.39
N VAL A 179 -23.31 24.29 29.94
CA VAL A 179 -24.08 24.34 31.20
C VAL A 179 -23.27 24.96 32.34
N VAL A 180 -21.97 24.68 32.43
CA VAL A 180 -21.12 25.14 33.53
C VAL A 180 -20.60 26.57 33.34
N GLU A 181 -20.30 27.00 32.12
CA GLU A 181 -19.60 28.26 31.85
C GLU A 181 -20.44 29.32 31.13
N HIS A 182 -21.62 29.00 30.60
CA HIS A 182 -22.38 29.96 29.78
C HIS A 182 -22.76 31.25 30.52
N GLU A 183 -23.06 31.19 31.82
CA GLU A 183 -23.34 32.39 32.62
C GLU A 183 -22.07 33.21 32.89
N ALA A 184 -20.93 32.54 33.06
CA ALA A 184 -19.65 33.18 33.35
C ALA A 184 -18.96 33.75 32.09
N GLN A 185 -19.20 33.14 30.93
CA GLN A 185 -18.59 33.48 29.64
C GLN A 185 -19.59 33.44 28.48
N PRO A 186 -20.65 34.27 28.50
CA PRO A 186 -21.70 34.24 27.48
C PRO A 186 -21.19 34.58 26.07
N GLU A 187 -20.11 35.35 25.95
CA GLU A 187 -19.53 35.71 24.65
C GLU A 187 -18.71 34.57 24.00
N LYS A 188 -18.20 33.61 24.79
CA LYS A 188 -17.30 32.54 24.32
C LYS A 188 -17.90 31.15 24.39
N LEU A 189 -18.74 30.90 25.40
CA LEU A 189 -19.37 29.61 25.70
C LEU A 189 -20.88 29.78 25.88
N GLY A 190 -21.47 30.83 25.29
CA GLY A 190 -22.89 31.15 25.40
C GLY A 190 -23.81 30.34 24.50
N THR A 191 -23.28 29.48 23.63
CA THR A 191 -24.07 28.51 22.87
C THR A 191 -23.37 27.16 22.81
N ILE A 192 -24.14 26.08 22.57
CA ILE A 192 -23.57 24.74 22.40
C ILE A 192 -22.58 24.69 21.22
N PRO A 193 -22.86 25.27 20.03
CA PRO A 193 -21.88 25.35 18.94
C PRO A 193 -20.56 26.05 19.32
N ASP A 194 -20.60 27.12 20.11
CA ASP A 194 -19.38 27.79 20.56
C ASP A 194 -18.58 26.89 21.52
N ALA A 195 -19.29 26.21 22.43
CA ALA A 195 -18.67 25.20 23.30
C ALA A 195 -18.17 23.96 22.53
N MET A 196 -18.74 23.64 21.36
CA MET A 196 -18.24 22.58 20.48
C MET A 196 -16.89 22.94 19.88
N TRP A 197 -16.63 24.21 19.53
CA TRP A 197 -15.30 24.65 19.09
C TRP A 197 -14.24 24.38 20.16
N TRP A 198 -14.53 24.76 21.41
CA TRP A 198 -13.67 24.45 22.57
C TRP A 198 -13.47 22.94 22.75
N ALA A 199 -14.55 22.15 22.68
CA ALA A 199 -14.50 20.70 22.85
C ALA A 199 -13.69 20.03 21.73
N PHE A 200 -13.83 20.46 20.48
CA PHE A 200 -13.01 20.00 19.36
C PHE A 200 -11.52 20.27 19.62
N ALA A 201 -11.17 21.52 19.93
CA ALA A 201 -9.78 21.91 20.16
C ALA A 201 -9.15 21.17 21.35
N THR A 202 -9.92 20.94 22.41
CA THR A 202 -9.46 20.26 23.63
C THR A 202 -9.33 18.75 23.42
N LEU A 203 -10.37 18.11 22.85
CA LEU A 203 -10.40 16.65 22.66
C LEU A 203 -9.38 16.18 21.62
N THR A 204 -9.11 17.00 20.59
CA THR A 204 -8.08 16.71 19.56
C THR A 204 -6.67 17.13 19.98
N THR A 205 -6.48 17.54 21.24
CA THR A 205 -5.18 17.95 21.81
C THR A 205 -4.52 19.15 21.12
N VAL A 206 -5.28 19.96 20.35
CA VAL A 206 -4.78 21.16 19.68
C VAL A 206 -4.63 22.32 20.67
N GLY A 207 -5.70 22.62 21.42
CA GLY A 207 -5.69 23.61 22.49
C GLY A 207 -5.20 25.00 22.08
N TYR A 208 -5.86 25.66 21.12
CA TYR A 208 -5.48 27.00 20.65
C TYR A 208 -5.37 28.06 21.77
N GLY A 209 -6.09 27.89 22.87
CA GLY A 209 -6.04 28.78 24.04
C GLY A 209 -6.86 30.07 23.90
N ASP A 210 -7.64 30.19 22.83
CA ASP A 210 -8.57 31.27 22.55
C ASP A 210 -9.80 31.25 23.48
N VAL A 211 -10.29 30.05 23.81
CA VAL A 211 -11.38 29.80 24.75
C VAL A 211 -10.94 28.77 25.79
N VAL A 212 -11.10 29.10 27.08
CA VAL A 212 -10.78 28.22 28.21
C VAL A 212 -11.79 28.43 29.35
N PRO A 213 -12.12 27.39 30.15
CA PRO A 213 -13.00 27.56 31.30
C PRO A 213 -12.32 28.44 32.37
N ILE A 214 -13.08 29.35 32.96
CA ILE A 214 -12.58 30.22 34.04
C ILE A 214 -13.05 29.76 35.41
N THR A 215 -14.17 29.03 35.49
CA THR A 215 -14.72 28.54 36.76
C THR A 215 -13.95 27.31 37.26
N ALA A 216 -14.03 27.06 38.57
CA ALA A 216 -13.40 25.87 39.16
C ALA A 216 -14.03 24.57 38.61
N LEU A 217 -15.35 24.54 38.46
CA LEU A 217 -16.07 23.38 37.92
C LEU A 217 -15.74 23.16 36.44
N GLY A 218 -15.67 24.23 35.64
CA GLY A 218 -15.30 24.14 34.23
C GLY A 218 -13.87 23.60 34.06
N LYS A 219 -12.93 23.98 34.93
CA LYS A 219 -11.57 23.41 34.93
C LYS A 219 -11.56 21.91 35.26
N VAL A 220 -12.40 21.45 36.19
CA VAL A 220 -12.56 20.02 36.48
C VAL A 220 -13.13 19.27 35.27
N VAL A 221 -14.18 19.81 34.65
CA VAL A 221 -14.76 19.24 33.42
C VAL A 221 -13.71 19.17 32.32
N ALA A 222 -12.95 20.24 32.09
CA ALA A 222 -11.90 20.28 31.09
C ALA A 222 -10.81 19.22 31.35
N ALA A 223 -10.39 19.03 32.60
CA ALA A 223 -9.41 18.00 32.95
C ALA A 223 -9.92 16.58 32.60
N VAL A 224 -11.19 16.28 32.90
CA VAL A 224 -11.82 15.00 32.54
C VAL A 224 -11.92 14.83 31.03
N VAL A 225 -12.30 15.89 30.30
CA VAL A 225 -12.40 15.89 28.84
C VAL A 225 -11.03 15.67 28.19
N MET A 226 -9.97 16.30 28.70
CA MET A 226 -8.59 16.10 28.20
C MET A 226 -8.14 14.65 28.34
N LEU A 227 -8.36 14.03 29.51
CA LEU A 227 -8.02 12.61 29.73
C LEU A 227 -8.84 11.68 28.82
N THR A 228 -10.13 11.95 28.68
CA THR A 228 -11.02 11.16 27.83
C THR A 228 -10.62 11.28 26.35
N GLY A 229 -10.29 12.50 25.90
CA GLY A 229 -9.86 12.77 24.52
C GLY A 229 -8.60 11.99 24.14
N TYR A 230 -7.61 11.95 25.02
CA TYR A 230 -6.39 11.16 24.81
C TYR A 230 -6.69 9.68 24.56
N CYS A 231 -7.54 9.07 25.40
CA CYS A 231 -7.95 7.66 25.27
C CYS A 231 -8.73 7.39 23.99
N LEU A 232 -9.66 8.28 23.62
CA LEU A 232 -10.52 8.07 22.44
C LEU A 232 -9.77 8.29 21.13
N PHE A 233 -8.87 9.28 21.07
CA PHE A 233 -8.11 9.56 19.85
C PHE A 233 -7.07 8.49 19.54
N ALA A 234 -6.60 7.74 20.55
CA ALA A 234 -5.74 6.58 20.36
C ALA A 234 -6.41 5.46 19.52
N LEU A 235 -7.75 5.36 19.52
CA LEU A 235 -8.48 4.32 18.78
C LEU A 235 -8.28 4.41 17.24
N PRO A 236 -8.65 5.52 16.55
CA PRO A 236 -8.47 5.60 15.10
C PRO A 236 -6.99 5.52 14.70
N VAL A 237 -6.07 6.07 15.50
CA VAL A 237 -4.62 5.98 15.27
C VAL A 237 -4.16 4.52 15.33
N GLY A 238 -4.57 3.77 16.36
CA GLY A 238 -4.24 2.35 16.51
C GLY A 238 -4.85 1.48 15.40
N ILE A 239 -6.10 1.74 15.00
CA ILE A 239 -6.78 1.04 13.90
C ILE A 239 -6.02 1.25 12.58
N VAL A 240 -5.71 2.50 12.23
CA VAL A 240 -4.99 2.80 10.99
C VAL A 240 -3.56 2.24 11.04
N GLY A 241 -2.87 2.37 12.17
CA GLY A 241 -1.51 1.87 12.34
C GLY A 241 -1.40 0.35 12.19
N THR A 242 -2.25 -0.40 12.89
CA THR A 242 -2.27 -1.87 12.80
C THR A 242 -2.66 -2.35 11.40
N ALA A 243 -3.65 -1.71 10.77
CA ALA A 243 -4.05 -2.04 9.41
C ALA A 243 -2.99 -1.70 8.37
N PHE A 244 -2.25 -0.60 8.55
CA PHE A 244 -1.15 -0.21 7.67
C PHE A 244 0.01 -1.21 7.75
N VAL A 245 0.40 -1.62 8.98
CA VAL A 245 1.43 -2.65 9.18
C VAL A 245 0.98 -3.97 8.55
N ARG A 246 -0.28 -4.37 8.77
CA ARG A 246 -0.85 -5.57 8.14
C ARG A 246 -0.85 -5.49 6.62
N GLU A 247 -1.13 -4.33 6.03
CA GLU A 247 -1.13 -4.13 4.57
C GLU A 247 0.27 -4.09 3.96
N ILE A 248 1.27 -3.63 4.71
CA ILE A 248 2.67 -3.72 4.29
C ILE A 248 3.11 -5.18 4.29
N ASN A 249 2.81 -5.91 5.38
CA ASN A 249 3.19 -7.33 5.52
C ASN A 249 2.33 -8.26 4.65
N SER A 250 1.14 -7.85 4.20
CA SER A 250 0.29 -8.63 3.27
C SER A 250 0.64 -8.39 1.80
N ARG A 251 1.41 -7.34 1.51
CA ARG A 251 2.00 -7.11 0.19
C ARG A 251 3.17 -8.02 -0.12
N ASP A 252 3.64 -8.72 0.89
CA ASP A 252 4.25 -10.02 0.72
C ASP A 252 3.15 -10.94 0.13
N PHE A 253 3.00 -10.83 -1.19
CA PHE A 253 2.46 -11.77 -2.16
C PHE A 253 1.18 -12.56 -1.81
N VAL A 254 0.14 -12.35 -2.62
CA VAL A 254 -0.96 -13.33 -2.76
C VAL A 254 -0.36 -14.58 -3.38
N VAL A 255 -0.20 -15.61 -2.56
CA VAL A 255 0.08 -16.98 -2.98
C VAL A 255 -1.02 -17.39 -3.97
N SER A 256 -0.76 -17.25 -5.27
CA SER A 256 -1.66 -17.81 -6.28
C SER A 256 -1.63 -19.31 -6.15
N TRP A 257 -2.80 -19.92 -6.20
CA TRP A 257 -2.97 -21.37 -6.33
C TRP A 257 -2.02 -21.98 -7.36
N SER A 258 -1.82 -21.29 -8.49
CA SER A 258 -0.90 -21.73 -9.56
C SER A 258 0.55 -21.87 -9.10
N MET A 259 1.03 -20.95 -8.26
CA MET A 259 2.44 -20.93 -7.84
C MET A 259 2.73 -22.01 -6.78
N VAL A 260 1.74 -22.41 -5.99
CA VAL A 260 1.87 -23.55 -5.06
C VAL A 260 1.75 -24.86 -5.82
N ALA A 261 0.84 -24.94 -6.78
CA ALA A 261 0.63 -26.14 -7.59
C ALA A 261 1.84 -26.50 -8.47
N GLU A 262 2.64 -25.52 -8.88
CA GLU A 262 3.86 -25.72 -9.68
C GLU A 262 5.02 -26.35 -8.89
N VAL A 263 4.91 -26.38 -7.56
CA VAL A 263 5.97 -26.93 -6.71
C VAL A 263 5.88 -28.45 -6.75
N PRO A 264 6.96 -29.18 -7.09
CA PRO A 264 6.93 -30.63 -7.28
C PRO A 264 6.33 -31.41 -6.11
N MET A 265 6.51 -30.93 -4.88
CA MET A 265 5.98 -31.58 -3.67
C MET A 265 4.46 -31.44 -3.48
N PHE A 266 3.82 -30.51 -4.21
CA PHE A 266 2.39 -30.20 -4.11
C PHE A 266 1.61 -30.55 -5.38
N GLU A 267 2.27 -31.15 -6.38
CA GLU A 267 1.69 -31.49 -7.68
C GLU A 267 0.47 -32.42 -7.57
N ASP A 268 0.50 -33.37 -6.63
CA ASP A 268 -0.58 -34.36 -6.42
C ASP A 268 -1.71 -33.88 -5.50
N LEU A 269 -1.67 -32.62 -5.06
CA LEU A 269 -2.69 -32.06 -4.17
C LEU A 269 -3.92 -31.59 -4.96
N SER A 270 -5.09 -31.89 -4.43
CA SER A 270 -6.35 -31.35 -4.94
C SER A 270 -6.45 -29.85 -4.70
N ALA A 271 -7.34 -29.16 -5.42
CA ALA A 271 -7.55 -27.72 -5.26
C ALA A 271 -7.94 -27.31 -3.82
N ILE A 272 -8.61 -28.18 -3.06
CA ILE A 272 -9.00 -27.93 -1.67
C ILE A 272 -7.76 -28.03 -0.76
N GLU A 273 -6.93 -29.05 -0.96
CA GLU A 273 -5.68 -29.26 -0.21
C GLU A 273 -4.67 -28.14 -0.46
N ILE A 274 -4.51 -27.71 -1.73
CA ILE A 274 -3.65 -26.56 -2.07
C ILE A 274 -4.16 -25.28 -1.39
N LYS A 275 -5.50 -25.10 -1.33
CA LYS A 275 -6.07 -23.96 -0.61
C LYS A 275 -5.69 -23.99 0.87
N GLU A 276 -5.76 -25.14 1.53
CA GLU A 276 -5.35 -25.28 2.93
C GLU A 276 -3.86 -24.95 3.14
N VAL A 277 -2.97 -25.46 2.28
CA VAL A 277 -1.53 -25.17 2.35
C VAL A 277 -1.24 -23.69 2.07
N SER A 278 -1.89 -23.10 1.07
CA SER A 278 -1.69 -21.69 0.70
C SER A 278 -2.05 -20.71 1.81
N HIS A 279 -2.96 -21.07 2.72
CA HIS A 279 -3.26 -20.26 3.90
C HIS A 279 -2.15 -20.27 4.96
N LEU A 280 -1.23 -21.23 4.91
CA LEU A 280 -0.08 -21.33 5.83
C LEU A 280 1.17 -20.64 5.28
N LEU A 281 1.21 -20.37 3.97
CA LEU A 281 2.33 -19.72 3.31
C LEU A 281 2.37 -18.23 3.66
N LYS A 282 3.53 -17.78 4.14
CA LYS A 282 3.85 -16.36 4.33
C LYS A 282 4.82 -15.95 3.26
N SER A 283 4.68 -14.77 2.69
CA SER A 283 5.67 -14.32 1.73
C SER A 283 6.82 -13.59 2.41
N GLN A 284 7.98 -13.68 1.79
CA GLN A 284 9.20 -12.99 2.17
C GLN A 284 9.86 -12.43 0.91
N SER A 285 10.22 -11.16 0.94
CA SER A 285 11.02 -10.52 -0.11
C SER A 285 12.50 -10.59 0.26
N ALA A 286 13.36 -10.84 -0.72
CA ALA A 286 14.82 -10.78 -0.55
C ALA A 286 15.45 -9.87 -1.61
N ILE A 287 16.39 -9.01 -1.21
CA ILE A 287 17.18 -8.19 -2.14
C ILE A 287 18.43 -8.95 -2.61
N GLU A 288 19.00 -8.57 -3.76
CA GLU A 288 20.22 -9.18 -4.29
C GLU A 288 21.36 -9.19 -3.25
N GLY A 289 21.98 -10.35 -3.06
CA GLY A 289 23.04 -10.61 -2.09
C GLY A 289 22.58 -10.87 -0.65
N GLU A 290 21.29 -10.77 -0.35
CA GLU A 290 20.75 -11.03 0.99
C GLU A 290 20.88 -12.51 1.37
N GLU A 291 21.39 -12.79 2.58
CA GLU A 291 21.44 -14.14 3.16
C GLU A 291 20.05 -14.52 3.68
N ILE A 292 19.42 -15.49 3.04
CA ILE A 292 18.05 -15.93 3.38
C ILE A 292 18.10 -17.00 4.48
N VAL A 293 19.06 -17.92 4.37
CA VAL A 293 19.27 -19.02 5.30
C VAL A 293 20.76 -19.18 5.51
N ARG A 294 21.16 -19.46 6.76
CA ARG A 294 22.55 -19.75 7.10
C ARG A 294 22.73 -21.21 7.49
N ARG A 295 23.81 -21.82 6.98
CA ARG A 295 24.22 -23.18 7.34
C ARG A 295 24.47 -23.32 8.84
N GLY A 296 24.05 -24.45 9.42
CA GLY A 296 24.18 -24.75 10.85
C GLY A 296 23.10 -24.13 11.74
N GLU A 297 22.22 -23.28 11.19
CA GLU A 297 21.03 -22.84 11.92
C GLU A 297 19.98 -23.95 11.96
N ARG A 298 19.03 -23.83 12.88
CA ARG A 298 17.95 -24.81 12.98
C ARG A 298 17.00 -24.70 11.78
N ALA A 299 16.66 -25.83 11.17
CA ALA A 299 15.67 -25.90 10.11
C ALA A 299 14.26 -25.80 10.69
N ASP A 300 13.59 -24.67 10.43
CA ASP A 300 12.28 -24.30 10.97
C ASP A 300 11.23 -23.99 9.88
N ALA A 301 11.67 -23.80 8.65
CA ALA A 301 10.82 -23.45 7.51
C ALA A 301 11.32 -24.01 6.17
N LEU A 302 10.38 -24.20 5.25
CA LEU A 302 10.58 -24.48 3.84
C LEU A 302 10.35 -23.20 3.04
N TYR A 303 11.16 -22.95 2.02
CA TYR A 303 11.09 -21.77 1.17
C TYR A 303 10.81 -22.18 -0.28
N LEU A 304 9.85 -21.51 -0.91
CA LEU A 304 9.47 -21.72 -2.30
C LEU A 304 9.74 -20.47 -3.10
N ILE A 305 10.38 -20.60 -4.26
CA ILE A 305 10.80 -19.46 -5.08
C ILE A 305 9.66 -19.09 -6.00
N ALA A 306 8.98 -18.00 -5.66
CA ALA A 306 7.83 -17.50 -6.40
C ALA A 306 8.21 -16.58 -7.56
N ALA A 307 9.34 -15.88 -7.47
CA ALA A 307 9.92 -15.08 -8.55
C ALA A 307 11.39 -14.77 -8.23
N GLY A 308 12.22 -14.71 -9.26
CA GLY A 308 13.66 -14.46 -9.13
C GLY A 308 14.46 -15.75 -8.99
N SER A 309 15.67 -15.64 -8.44
CA SER A 309 16.59 -16.76 -8.29
C SER A 309 17.48 -16.63 -7.06
N VAL A 310 17.83 -17.77 -6.47
CA VAL A 310 18.71 -17.87 -5.31
C VAL A 310 19.86 -18.83 -5.60
N VAL A 311 20.93 -18.73 -4.80
CA VAL A 311 22.07 -19.64 -4.88
C VAL A 311 22.25 -20.29 -3.51
N ALA A 312 22.18 -21.61 -3.49
CA ALA A 312 22.50 -22.43 -2.34
C ALA A 312 23.98 -22.81 -2.38
N ILE A 313 24.69 -22.61 -1.27
CA ILE A 313 26.10 -22.90 -1.11
C ILE A 313 26.24 -24.01 -0.05
N THR A 314 26.74 -25.16 -0.49
CA THR A 314 27.06 -26.33 0.36
C THR A 314 28.59 -26.58 0.36
N PRO A 315 29.11 -27.50 1.20
CA PRO A 315 30.50 -27.96 1.07
C PRO A 315 30.84 -28.57 -0.29
N GLU A 316 29.85 -29.23 -0.92
CA GLU A 316 30.05 -29.98 -2.16
C GLU A 316 29.98 -29.08 -3.41
N GLY A 317 29.42 -27.87 -3.30
CA GLY A 317 29.37 -26.93 -4.42
C GLY A 317 28.35 -25.81 -4.24
N GLN A 318 28.04 -25.15 -5.35
CA GLN A 318 26.99 -24.13 -5.42
C GLN A 318 25.93 -24.56 -6.42
N THR A 319 24.66 -24.44 -6.05
CA THR A 319 23.52 -24.77 -6.89
C THR A 319 22.62 -23.55 -7.01
N ARG A 320 22.30 -23.18 -8.25
CA ARG A 320 21.34 -22.10 -8.52
C ARG A 320 19.93 -22.69 -8.53
N LEU A 321 19.02 -22.02 -7.83
CA LEU A 321 17.61 -22.36 -7.82
C LEU A 321 16.77 -21.23 -8.43
N GLU A 322 15.81 -21.60 -9.27
CA GLU A 322 14.96 -20.70 -10.05
C GLU A 322 13.48 -20.77 -9.63
N GLU A 323 12.63 -19.96 -10.26
CA GLU A 323 11.19 -19.90 -10.03
C GLU A 323 10.53 -21.29 -10.14
N GLY A 324 9.63 -21.60 -9.20
CA GLY A 324 8.95 -22.89 -9.07
C GLY A 324 9.73 -23.93 -8.26
N GLN A 325 11.02 -23.71 -8.01
CA GLN A 325 11.83 -24.57 -7.16
C GLN A 325 11.72 -24.17 -5.67
N TYR A 326 12.20 -25.02 -4.77
CA TYR A 326 12.13 -24.83 -3.33
C TYR A 326 13.43 -25.24 -2.64
N PHE A 327 13.64 -24.76 -1.42
CA PHE A 327 14.76 -25.14 -0.56
C PHE A 327 14.36 -25.17 0.92
N GLY A 328 15.15 -25.88 1.72
CA GLY A 328 14.86 -26.13 3.13
C GLY A 328 14.28 -27.53 3.33
N GLU A 329 15.02 -28.40 4.02
CA GLU A 329 14.65 -29.79 4.18
C GLU A 329 13.38 -29.95 5.05
N MET A 330 12.45 -30.81 4.63
CA MET A 330 11.28 -31.21 5.44
C MET A 330 11.64 -32.20 6.55
N MET A 331 12.60 -33.08 6.27
CA MET A 331 13.19 -34.02 7.21
C MET A 331 14.68 -33.72 7.27
N PRO A 332 15.11 -32.84 8.19
CA PRO A 332 16.52 -32.51 8.29
C PRO A 332 17.32 -33.78 8.57
N HIS A 333 18.39 -34.01 7.81
CA HIS A 333 19.35 -35.05 8.13
C HIS A 333 20.07 -34.72 9.45
N GLY A 334 20.17 -35.68 10.38
CA GLY A 334 20.88 -35.48 11.66
C GLY A 334 20.12 -34.61 12.68
N ASP A 335 20.79 -33.58 13.21
CA ASP A 335 20.36 -32.79 14.38
C ASP A 335 19.29 -31.71 14.11
N GLY A 336 18.76 -31.63 12.89
CA GLY A 336 17.76 -30.61 12.57
C GLY A 336 18.32 -29.31 11.99
N GLU A 337 19.57 -29.30 11.53
CA GLU A 337 20.28 -28.09 11.09
C GLU A 337 20.26 -27.90 9.57
N ARG A 338 20.43 -26.66 9.12
CA ARG A 338 20.55 -26.27 7.71
C ARG A 338 21.86 -26.78 7.13
N THR A 339 21.78 -27.51 6.03
CA THR A 339 22.92 -28.10 5.30
C THR A 339 23.62 -27.10 4.37
N ALA A 340 22.92 -26.04 3.96
CA ALA A 340 23.41 -25.01 3.04
C ALA A 340 23.14 -23.59 3.57
N SER A 341 23.99 -22.63 3.17
CA SER A 341 23.63 -21.21 3.21
C SER A 341 23.01 -20.81 1.88
N VAL A 342 21.95 -20.01 1.88
CA VAL A 342 21.22 -19.62 0.67
C VAL A 342 21.18 -18.10 0.56
N TYR A 343 21.60 -17.58 -0.59
CA TYR A 343 21.65 -16.14 -0.88
C TYR A 343 20.77 -15.80 -2.07
N ALA A 344 20.13 -14.63 -2.03
CA ALA A 344 19.40 -14.11 -3.18
C ALA A 344 20.38 -13.69 -4.30
N ASN A 345 20.24 -14.26 -5.50
CA ASN A 345 21.05 -13.90 -6.66
C ASN A 345 20.52 -12.64 -7.36
N GLU A 346 19.24 -12.37 -7.22
CA GLU A 346 18.57 -11.14 -7.66
C GLU A 346 17.43 -10.81 -6.69
N ALA A 347 16.76 -9.67 -6.90
CA ALA A 347 15.55 -9.34 -6.14
C ALA A 347 14.49 -10.45 -6.29
N SER A 348 14.28 -11.21 -5.22
CA SER A 348 13.52 -12.46 -5.22
C SER A 348 12.31 -12.38 -4.29
N GLN A 349 11.29 -13.16 -4.62
CA GLN A 349 10.07 -13.33 -3.83
C GLN A 349 9.96 -14.79 -3.45
N LEU A 350 9.83 -15.04 -2.15
CA LEU A 350 9.79 -16.37 -1.57
C LEU A 350 8.47 -16.58 -0.84
N LEU A 351 8.05 -17.83 -0.75
CA LEU A 351 6.97 -18.28 0.13
C LEU A 351 7.55 -19.18 1.20
N VAL A 352 7.26 -18.86 2.44
CA VAL A 352 7.78 -19.50 3.63
C VAL A 352 6.67 -20.32 4.24
N LEU A 353 6.89 -21.63 4.33
CA LEU A 353 6.05 -22.58 5.03
C LEU A 353 6.77 -23.02 6.30
N ARG A 354 6.30 -22.61 7.47
CA ARG A 354 6.90 -23.07 8.73
C ARG A 354 6.62 -24.55 8.92
N LEU A 355 7.65 -25.28 9.35
CA LEU A 355 7.54 -26.73 9.57
C LEU A 355 6.55 -27.06 10.69
N GLU A 356 6.39 -26.18 11.69
CA GLU A 356 5.37 -26.32 12.74
C GLU A 356 3.95 -26.27 12.17
N ASP A 357 3.66 -25.26 11.35
CA ASP A 357 2.35 -25.07 10.71
C ASP A 357 2.03 -26.24 9.75
N LEU A 358 3.03 -26.71 9.00
CA LEU A 358 2.90 -27.89 8.12
C LEU A 358 2.65 -29.17 8.93
N ARG A 359 3.39 -29.41 10.02
CA ARG A 359 3.18 -30.58 10.89
C ARG A 359 1.80 -30.57 11.54
N ASP A 360 1.29 -29.40 11.92
CA ASP A 360 -0.06 -29.27 12.46
C ASP A 360 -1.12 -29.60 11.41
N LEU A 361 -0.93 -29.17 10.17
CA LEU A 361 -1.82 -29.52 9.06
C LEU A 361 -1.79 -31.03 8.76
N MET A 362 -0.58 -31.61 8.69
CA MET A 362 -0.39 -33.05 8.47
C MET A 362 -1.04 -33.91 9.57
N ARG A 363 -1.03 -33.43 10.83
CA ARG A 363 -1.72 -34.09 11.94
C ARG A 363 -3.24 -34.04 11.83
N ARG A 364 -3.79 -32.95 11.28
CA ARG A 364 -5.24 -32.78 11.07
C ARG A 364 -5.75 -33.53 9.84
N THR A 365 -4.92 -33.64 8.80
CA THR A 365 -5.28 -34.25 7.52
C THR A 365 -4.22 -35.32 7.13
N PRO A 366 -4.34 -36.56 7.64
CA PRO A 366 -3.34 -37.62 7.41
C PRO A 366 -3.14 -38.02 5.94
N GLU A 367 -4.18 -37.90 5.12
CA GLU A 367 -4.10 -38.16 3.67
C GLU A 367 -3.16 -37.17 2.97
N LEU A 368 -3.25 -35.89 3.35
CA LEU A 368 -2.36 -34.83 2.86
C LEU A 368 -0.90 -35.13 3.23
N ALA A 369 -0.68 -35.56 4.48
CA ALA A 369 0.65 -35.91 4.98
C ALA A 369 1.30 -37.01 4.14
N THR A 370 0.51 -38.01 3.74
CA THR A 370 1.00 -39.14 2.94
C THR A 370 1.40 -38.70 1.54
N LYS A 371 0.61 -37.84 0.89
CA LYS A 371 0.91 -37.30 -0.44
C LYS A 371 2.17 -36.45 -0.45
N ILE A 372 2.29 -35.52 0.52
CA ILE A 372 3.46 -34.64 0.64
C ILE A 372 4.71 -35.47 0.95
N ALA A 373 4.63 -36.42 1.89
CA ALA A 373 5.76 -37.27 2.24
C ALA A 373 6.26 -38.09 1.04
N LYS A 374 5.34 -38.70 0.27
CA LYS A 374 5.70 -39.49 -0.91
C LYS A 374 6.57 -38.68 -1.90
N ARG A 375 6.15 -37.46 -2.25
CA ARG A 375 6.89 -36.60 -3.19
C ARG A 375 8.16 -35.99 -2.57
N ALA A 376 8.17 -35.73 -1.27
CA ALA A 376 9.37 -35.28 -0.55
C ALA A 376 10.51 -36.30 -0.67
N PHE A 377 10.19 -37.59 -0.50
CA PHE A 377 11.16 -38.68 -0.60
C PHE A 377 11.62 -38.91 -2.03
N GLU A 378 10.71 -38.84 -3.02
CA GLU A 378 11.05 -38.99 -4.44
C GLU A 378 11.97 -37.86 -4.93
N GLY A 379 11.75 -36.61 -4.48
CA GLY A 379 12.60 -35.46 -4.81
C GLY A 379 13.99 -35.51 -4.16
N SER A 380 14.09 -36.01 -2.93
CA SER A 380 15.40 -36.20 -2.26
C SER A 380 16.23 -37.31 -2.90
N ALA A 381 15.59 -38.36 -3.43
CA ALA A 381 16.29 -39.41 -4.16
C ALA A 381 16.78 -38.94 -5.54
N ALA A 382 15.98 -38.12 -6.24
CA ALA A 382 16.37 -37.54 -7.53
C ALA A 382 17.50 -36.49 -7.41
N ALA A 383 17.56 -35.74 -6.29
CA ALA A 383 18.65 -34.80 -6.03
C ALA A 383 19.96 -35.51 -5.63
N ALA A 384 19.89 -36.71 -5.05
CA ALA A 384 21.07 -37.55 -4.77
C ALA A 384 21.62 -38.25 -6.01
N ASP A 385 20.80 -38.40 -7.06
CA ASP A 385 21.18 -39.02 -8.34
C ASP A 385 21.72 -37.99 -9.36
N LEU A 386 21.64 -36.70 -9.05
CA LEU A 386 22.43 -35.65 -9.71
C LEU A 386 23.84 -35.65 -9.13
N GLY A 387 24.58 -36.73 -9.39
CA GLY A 387 26.03 -36.71 -9.33
C GLY A 387 26.60 -35.63 -10.25
N PRO A 388 27.85 -35.20 -10.04
CA PRO A 388 28.45 -34.12 -10.82
C PRO A 388 28.64 -34.60 -12.27
N ASP A 389 27.67 -34.30 -13.14
CA ASP A 389 27.84 -34.44 -14.58
C ASP A 389 28.58 -33.21 -15.13
N GLU A 390 29.89 -33.47 -15.36
CA GLU A 390 30.90 -32.79 -16.21
C GLU A 390 31.24 -31.30 -16.03
#